data_AF-A0A2G8RD87-F1
#
_entry.id   AF-A0A2G8RD87-F1
#
_cell.length_a   1.000
_cell.length_b   1.000
_cell.length_c   1.000
_cell.angle_alpha   90.00
_cell.angle_beta   90.00
_cell.angle_gamma   90.00
#
_symmetry.space_group_name_H-M   'P 1'
#
loop_
_entity.id
_entity.type
_entity.pdbx_description
1 polymer ?
#
loop_
_entity_poly.entity_id
_entity_poly.type
_entity_poly.pdbx_seq_one_letter_code
_entity_poly.pdbx_strand_id
1 'polypeptide(L)'
;MLKHFVDRGLVQGPLFIQFVFGVLGGMGADPENLTHMKLIADKLFGDTYAFSVLAAGRHQMPFITMSAILGGHVRVGLEDSLMISSGVLARNNAEQVAKIRRIAEELGRTIATPDEAREMLHLKGADRTGI
;
A
#
# COMPACT_ATOMS: atom_id res chain seq x y z
N MET A 1 2.06 10.10 -15.02
CA MET A 1 1.08 9.54 -15.98
C MET A 1 -0.34 9.49 -15.42
N LEU A 2 -0.60 9.01 -14.20
CA LEU A 2 -1.99 8.89 -13.68
C LEU A 2 -2.82 10.18 -13.79
N LYS A 3 -2.29 11.34 -13.37
CA LYS A 3 -3.00 12.63 -13.46
C LYS A 3 -3.49 12.96 -14.87
N HIS A 4 -2.67 12.69 -15.89
CA HIS A 4 -3.04 12.87 -17.29
C HIS A 4 -4.26 12.03 -17.71
N PHE A 5 -4.37 10.79 -17.22
CA PHE A 5 -5.53 9.94 -17.50
C PHE A 5 -6.78 10.37 -16.76
N VAL A 6 -6.63 10.85 -15.53
CA VAL A 6 -7.73 11.44 -14.74
C VAL A 6 -8.26 12.70 -15.43
N ASP A 7 -7.38 13.59 -15.89
CA ASP A 7 -7.77 14.84 -16.58
C ASP A 7 -8.49 14.61 -17.90
N ARG A 8 -8.26 13.45 -18.52
CA ARG A 8 -8.94 13.03 -19.74
C ARG A 8 -10.24 12.24 -19.48
N GLY A 9 -10.62 12.07 -18.21
CA GLY A 9 -11.81 11.30 -17.82
C GLY A 9 -11.70 9.78 -18.06
N LEU A 10 -10.48 9.26 -18.27
CA LEU A 10 -10.23 7.85 -18.55
C LEU A 10 -10.11 7.00 -17.27
N VAL A 11 -9.85 7.64 -16.14
CA VAL A 11 -9.83 7.01 -14.82
C VAL A 11 -10.70 7.85 -13.89
N GLN A 12 -11.62 7.20 -13.19
CA GLN A 12 -12.58 7.83 -12.26
C GLN A 12 -12.30 7.34 -10.84
N GLY A 13 -12.54 8.20 -9.86
CA GLY A 13 -12.29 7.91 -8.45
C GLY A 13 -13.34 7.01 -7.79
N PRO A 14 -13.10 6.57 -6.54
CA PRO A 14 -11.95 6.93 -5.69
C PRO A 14 -10.64 6.32 -6.20
N LEU A 15 -9.58 7.12 -6.24
CA LEU A 15 -8.27 6.67 -6.71
C LEU A 15 -7.58 5.86 -5.61
N PHE A 16 -7.09 4.67 -5.94
CA PHE A 16 -6.25 3.87 -5.03
C PHE A 16 -4.84 3.73 -5.61
N ILE A 17 -3.90 4.48 -5.05
CA ILE A 17 -2.54 4.58 -5.59
C ILE A 17 -1.58 3.72 -4.76
N GLN A 18 -0.94 2.74 -5.41
CA GLN A 18 0.09 1.91 -4.79
C GLN A 18 1.48 2.49 -5.11
N PHE A 19 2.21 2.91 -4.07
CA PHE A 19 3.60 3.34 -4.22
C PHE A 19 4.54 2.13 -4.05
N VAL A 20 5.46 1.97 -4.99
CA VAL A 20 6.33 0.79 -5.10
C VAL A 20 7.79 1.22 -4.99
N PHE A 21 8.49 0.69 -3.98
CA PHE A 21 9.88 1.06 -3.68
C PHE A 21 10.83 -0.13 -3.72
N GLY A 22 12.09 0.13 -4.08
CA GLY A 22 13.20 -0.83 -3.95
C GLY A 22 13.33 -1.83 -5.10
N VAL A 23 12.59 -1.63 -6.20
CA VAL A 23 12.75 -2.41 -7.44
C VAL A 23 13.80 -1.75 -8.34
N LEU A 24 14.74 -2.52 -8.88
CA LEU A 24 15.76 -1.99 -9.81
C LEU A 24 15.08 -1.40 -11.06
N GLY A 25 15.36 -0.13 -11.34
CA GLY A 25 14.70 0.64 -12.40
C GLY A 25 13.49 1.46 -11.94
N GLY A 26 13.03 1.25 -10.69
CA GLY A 26 12.02 2.07 -10.02
C GLY A 26 12.64 3.06 -9.02
N MET A 27 11.80 3.56 -8.11
CA MET A 27 12.22 4.47 -7.05
C MET A 27 12.90 3.70 -5.90
N GLY A 28 14.00 4.26 -5.37
CA GLY A 28 14.76 3.65 -4.27
C GLY A 28 13.97 3.57 -2.97
N ALA A 29 14.33 2.62 -2.11
CA ALA A 29 13.72 2.44 -0.78
C ALA A 29 14.38 3.33 0.29
N ASP A 30 14.44 4.63 0.01
CA ASP A 30 14.85 5.69 0.95
C ASP A 30 13.59 6.39 1.51
N PRO A 31 13.49 6.66 2.83
CA PRO A 31 12.29 7.27 3.43
C PRO A 31 11.84 8.58 2.78
N GLU A 32 12.79 9.38 2.29
CA GLU A 32 12.57 10.64 1.57
C GLU A 32 11.79 10.43 0.27
N ASN A 33 11.97 9.29 -0.38
CA ASN A 33 11.23 8.95 -1.60
C ASN A 33 9.75 8.72 -1.30
N LEU A 34 9.42 8.08 -0.17
CA LEU A 34 8.03 7.89 0.24
C LEU A 34 7.35 9.22 0.58
N THR A 35 7.98 10.06 1.38
CA THR A 35 7.40 11.38 1.71
C THR A 35 7.27 12.26 0.48
N HIS A 36 8.24 12.21 -0.45
CA HIS A 36 8.16 12.90 -1.73
C HIS A 36 6.98 12.41 -2.58
N MET A 37 6.82 11.09 -2.77
CA MET A 37 5.69 10.54 -3.54
C MET A 37 4.34 10.92 -2.93
N LYS A 38 4.22 10.88 -1.60
CA LYS A 38 3.00 11.31 -0.89
C LYS A 38 2.71 12.78 -1.15
N LEU A 39 3.71 13.66 -1.00
CA LEU A 39 3.59 15.10 -1.25
C LEU A 39 3.16 15.41 -2.69
N ILE A 40 3.71 14.70 -3.68
CA ILE A 40 3.32 14.89 -5.08
C ILE A 40 1.89 14.40 -5.32
N ALA A 41 1.49 13.27 -4.72
CA ALA A 41 0.12 12.80 -4.83
C ALA A 41 -0.89 13.79 -4.20
N ASP A 42 -0.58 14.37 -3.04
CA ASP A 42 -1.39 15.41 -2.41
C ASP A 42 -1.59 16.62 -3.33
N LYS A 43 -0.51 17.09 -3.98
CA LYS A 43 -0.58 18.22 -4.92
C LYS A 43 -1.39 17.91 -6.18
N LEU A 44 -1.37 16.67 -6.65
CA LEU A 44 -2.00 16.28 -7.91
C LEU A 44 -3.46 15.84 -7.74
N PHE A 45 -3.81 15.24 -6.60
CA PHE A 45 -5.09 14.57 -6.39
C PHE A 45 -5.87 15.10 -5.18
N GLY A 46 -5.26 15.93 -4.32
CA GLY A 46 -5.90 16.42 -3.09
C GLY A 46 -6.48 15.28 -2.27
N ASP A 47 -7.73 15.39 -1.85
CA ASP A 47 -8.41 14.38 -1.04
C ASP A 47 -9.11 13.29 -1.86
N THR A 48 -8.89 13.23 -3.18
CA THR A 48 -9.60 12.30 -4.08
C THR A 48 -8.97 10.91 -4.21
N TYR A 49 -7.96 10.62 -3.38
CA TYR A 49 -7.23 9.37 -3.42
C TYR A 49 -6.95 8.79 -2.03
N ALA A 50 -6.87 7.47 -1.97
CA ALA A 50 -6.22 6.72 -0.92
C ALA A 50 -4.91 6.14 -1.47
N PHE A 51 -3.94 5.87 -0.59
CA PHE A 51 -2.67 5.27 -1.01
C PHE A 51 -2.29 4.05 -0.19
N SER A 52 -1.55 3.15 -0.82
CA SER A 52 -0.90 2.00 -0.19
C SER A 52 0.57 2.03 -0.55
N VAL A 53 1.38 1.33 0.25
CA VAL A 53 2.83 1.21 0.03
C VAL A 53 3.25 -0.25 0.04
N LEU A 54 4.17 -0.58 -0.84
CA LEU A 54 4.99 -1.80 -0.81
C LEU A 54 6.46 -1.42 -0.98
N ALA A 55 7.35 -2.20 -0.37
CA ALA A 55 8.78 -2.08 -0.59
C ALA A 55 9.43 -3.47 -0.69
N ALA A 56 10.35 -3.61 -1.63
CA ALA A 56 10.96 -4.90 -1.95
C ALA A 56 11.85 -5.45 -0.82
N GLY A 57 11.74 -6.75 -0.57
CA GLY A 57 12.62 -7.51 0.30
C GLY A 57 12.67 -6.98 1.75
N ARG A 58 13.89 -6.75 2.24
CA ARG A 58 14.13 -6.30 3.63
C ARG A 58 13.47 -4.96 3.98
N HIS A 59 13.09 -4.17 2.98
CA HIS A 59 12.49 -2.85 3.17
C HIS A 59 10.98 -2.94 3.49
N GLN A 60 10.33 -4.09 3.27
CA GLN A 60 8.88 -4.27 3.41
C GLN A 60 8.35 -3.70 4.73
N MET A 61 8.78 -4.26 5.87
CA MET A 61 8.21 -3.90 7.18
C MET A 61 8.46 -2.43 7.56
N PRO A 62 9.68 -1.87 7.48
CA PRO A 62 9.90 -0.45 7.78
C PRO A 62 9.05 0.51 6.93
N PHE A 63 8.97 0.27 5.61
CA PHE A 63 8.27 1.18 4.69
C PHE A 63 6.76 1.17 4.89
N ILE A 64 6.16 0.00 5.07
CA ILE A 64 4.71 -0.07 5.25
C ILE A 64 4.30 0.41 6.65
N THR A 65 5.18 0.30 7.67
CA THR A 65 4.98 0.97 8.95
C THR A 65 4.98 2.49 8.78
N MET A 66 5.92 3.03 8.00
CA MET A 66 5.93 4.45 7.66
C MET A 66 4.67 4.87 6.89
N SER A 67 4.17 4.04 5.98
CA SER A 67 2.88 4.26 5.32
C SER A 67 1.73 4.38 6.31
N ALA A 68 1.63 3.46 7.27
CA ALA A 68 0.61 3.49 8.31
C ALA A 68 0.70 4.75 9.18
N ILE A 69 1.91 5.22 9.50
CA ILE A 69 2.14 6.48 10.23
C ILE A 69 1.65 7.69 9.40
N LEU A 70 1.88 7.68 8.10
CA LEU A 70 1.44 8.73 7.17
C LEU A 70 -0.05 8.66 6.81
N GLY A 71 -0.83 7.79 7.47
CA GLY A 71 -2.26 7.62 7.23
C GLY A 71 -2.62 6.70 6.06
N GLY A 72 -1.63 6.06 5.42
CA GLY A 72 -1.82 5.16 4.28
C GLY A 72 -2.18 3.73 4.65
N HIS A 73 -2.49 2.96 3.61
CA HIS A 73 -2.65 1.51 3.65
C HIS A 73 -1.30 0.80 3.47
N VAL A 74 -1.28 -0.51 3.71
CA VAL A 74 -0.08 -1.34 3.67
C VAL A 74 -0.24 -2.51 2.73
N ARG A 75 0.85 -2.95 2.10
CA ARG A 75 0.90 -4.18 1.31
C ARG A 75 2.05 -5.06 1.80
N VAL A 76 1.74 -6.32 2.06
CA VAL A 76 2.70 -7.39 2.38
C VAL A 76 2.42 -8.59 1.49
N GLY A 77 3.38 -9.49 1.42
CA GLY A 77 3.26 -10.77 0.74
C GLY A 77 4.61 -11.32 0.34
N LEU A 78 4.64 -12.64 0.11
CA LEU A 78 5.80 -13.36 -0.42
C LEU A 78 6.18 -12.90 -1.83
N GLU A 79 5.24 -12.26 -2.56
CA GLU A 79 5.52 -11.56 -3.81
C GLU A 79 6.56 -10.44 -3.62
N ASP A 80 6.43 -9.68 -2.53
CA ASP A 80 7.24 -8.48 -2.30
C ASP A 80 8.51 -8.79 -1.47
N SER A 81 8.45 -9.78 -0.57
CA SER A 81 9.58 -10.21 0.25
C SER A 81 9.45 -11.66 0.70
N LEU A 82 10.52 -12.45 0.55
CA LEU A 82 10.58 -13.82 1.07
C LEU A 82 10.90 -13.90 2.57
N MET A 83 11.23 -12.78 3.21
CA MET A 83 11.78 -12.73 4.57
C MET A 83 10.74 -12.24 5.58
N ILE A 84 10.73 -12.81 6.80
CA ILE A 84 9.97 -12.29 7.95
C ILE A 84 10.83 -11.40 8.85
N SER A 85 12.14 -11.66 8.90
CA SER A 85 13.16 -10.86 9.57
C SER A 85 14.51 -11.05 8.87
N SER A 86 15.55 -10.33 9.31
CA SER A 86 16.87 -10.40 8.69
C SER A 86 17.39 -11.84 8.67
N GLY A 87 17.54 -12.40 7.46
CA GLY A 87 18.05 -13.76 7.24
C GLY A 87 17.07 -14.89 7.55
N VAL A 88 15.80 -14.59 7.86
CA VAL A 88 14.79 -15.62 8.18
C VAL A 88 13.66 -15.57 7.16
N LEU A 89 13.46 -16.67 6.45
CA LEU A 89 12.36 -16.82 5.50
C LEU A 89 11.01 -16.81 6.21
N ALA A 90 10.03 -16.12 5.63
CA ALA A 90 8.64 -16.23 6.04
C ALA A 90 8.09 -17.60 5.61
N ARG A 91 7.38 -18.28 6.51
CA ARG A 91 6.82 -19.62 6.21
C ARG A 91 5.61 -19.55 5.29
N ASN A 92 4.86 -18.46 5.36
CA ASN A 92 3.68 -18.18 4.55
C ASN A 92 3.35 -16.67 4.57
N ASN A 93 2.40 -16.25 3.74
CA ASN A 93 1.92 -14.85 3.71
C ASN A 93 1.30 -14.40 5.05
N ALA A 94 0.65 -15.31 5.79
CA ALA A 94 -0.04 -14.97 7.02
C ALA A 94 0.92 -14.50 8.13
N GLU A 95 2.18 -14.96 8.16
CA GLU A 95 3.18 -14.45 9.11
C GLU A 95 3.46 -12.96 8.89
N GLN A 96 3.55 -12.51 7.63
CA GLN A 96 3.77 -11.11 7.31
C GLN A 96 2.52 -10.28 7.62
N VAL A 97 1.33 -10.78 7.28
CA VAL A 97 0.05 -10.14 7.64
C VAL A 97 -0.07 -9.96 9.15
N ALA A 98 0.19 -11.02 9.93
CA ALA A 98 0.13 -10.96 11.38
C ALA A 98 1.14 -9.96 11.97
N LYS A 99 2.35 -9.86 11.37
CA LYS A 99 3.37 -8.92 11.82
C LYS A 99 2.96 -7.47 11.58
N ILE A 100 2.50 -7.11 10.39
CA ILE A 100 2.08 -5.73 10.13
C ILE A 100 0.79 -5.37 10.88
N ARG A 101 -0.12 -6.33 11.06
CA ARG A 101 -1.32 -6.15 11.90
C ARG A 101 -0.96 -5.74 13.32
N ARG A 102 -0.06 -6.47 13.98
CA ARG A 102 0.41 -6.10 15.33
C ARG A 102 0.96 -4.68 15.36
N ILE A 103 1.84 -4.32 14.42
CA ILE A 103 2.42 -2.97 14.37
C ILE A 103 1.33 -1.91 14.18
N ALA A 104 0.35 -2.15 13.31
CA ALA A 104 -0.75 -1.20 13.08
C ALA A 104 -1.63 -1.03 14.32
N GLU A 105 -1.94 -2.12 15.03
CA GLU A 105 -2.71 -2.11 16.28
C GLU A 105 -1.95 -1.36 17.40
N GLU A 106 -0.64 -1.56 17.52
CA GLU A 106 0.23 -0.80 18.45
C GLU A 106 0.30 0.71 18.12
N LEU A 107 0.10 1.07 16.85
CA LEU A 107 -0.04 2.48 16.42
C LEU A 107 -1.47 3.02 16.62
N GLY A 108 -2.37 2.25 17.24
CA GLY A 108 -3.76 2.64 17.50
C GLY A 108 -4.67 2.58 16.27
N ARG A 109 -4.29 1.86 15.21
CA ARG A 109 -5.09 1.68 13.99
C ARG A 109 -5.88 0.37 14.04
N THR A 110 -7.01 0.34 13.34
CA THR A 110 -7.80 -0.88 13.09
C THR A 110 -7.53 -1.40 11.67
N ILE A 111 -7.71 -2.71 11.47
CA ILE A 111 -7.58 -3.35 10.16
C ILE A 111 -8.95 -3.44 9.52
N ALA A 112 -9.07 -2.90 8.29
CA ALA A 112 -10.28 -3.02 7.50
C ALA A 112 -10.60 -4.48 7.17
N THR A 113 -11.85 -4.85 7.38
CA THR A 113 -12.48 -6.06 6.84
C THR A 113 -12.57 -5.97 5.31
N PRO A 114 -12.79 -7.09 4.62
CA PRO A 114 -13.01 -7.08 3.17
C PRO A 114 -14.20 -6.21 2.74
N ASP A 115 -15.26 -6.10 3.53
CA ASP A 115 -16.43 -5.28 3.20
C ASP A 115 -16.14 -3.79 3.37
N GLU A 116 -15.46 -3.41 4.45
CA GLU A 116 -14.99 -2.03 4.62
C GLU A 116 -14.03 -1.63 3.49
N ALA A 117 -13.12 -2.52 3.08
CA ALA A 117 -12.22 -2.25 1.95
C ALA A 117 -13.00 -2.09 0.63
N ARG A 118 -14.08 -2.85 0.40
CA ARG A 118 -14.94 -2.67 -0.77
C ARG A 118 -15.66 -1.34 -0.74
N GLU A 119 -16.17 -0.95 0.43
CA GLU A 119 -16.84 0.34 0.63
C GLU A 119 -15.86 1.49 0.38
N MET A 120 -14.69 1.49 1.02
CA MET A 120 -13.65 2.52 0.84
C MET A 120 -13.23 2.71 -0.63
N LEU A 121 -13.15 1.60 -1.38
CA LEU A 121 -12.63 1.58 -2.75
C LEU A 121 -13.74 1.54 -3.81
N HIS A 122 -15.01 1.68 -3.42
CA HIS A 122 -16.18 1.60 -4.31
C HIS A 122 -16.16 0.36 -5.22
N LEU A 123 -15.76 -0.79 -4.66
CA LEU A 123 -15.66 -2.02 -5.43
C LEU A 123 -17.03 -2.63 -5.70
N LYS A 124 -17.12 -3.33 -6.82
CA LYS A 124 -18.36 -3.99 -7.25
C LYS A 124 -18.81 -5.14 -6.33
N GLY A 125 -18.11 -5.52 -5.28
CA GLY A 125 -18.51 -6.69 -4.47
C GLY A 125 -18.16 -8.02 -5.10
N ALA A 126 -18.17 -9.07 -4.27
CA ALA A 126 -17.63 -10.39 -4.62
C ALA A 126 -18.54 -11.17 -5.58
N ASP A 127 -19.85 -11.04 -5.42
CA ASP A 127 -20.91 -11.68 -6.21
C ASP A 127 -20.98 -11.18 -7.67
N ARG A 128 -20.39 -10.02 -7.96
CA ARG A 128 -20.31 -9.43 -9.31
C ARG A 128 -18.98 -9.72 -10.03
N THR A 129 -18.26 -10.74 -9.59
CA THR A 129 -17.07 -11.26 -10.29
C THR A 129 -17.46 -12.38 -11.27
N GLY A 130 -16.65 -12.62 -12.30
CA GLY A 130 -16.96 -13.62 -13.34
C GLY A 130 -16.44 -15.03 -13.02
N ILE A 131 -16.25 -15.32 -11.74
CA ILE A 131 -15.71 -16.57 -11.20
C ILE A 131 -16.81 -17.30 -10.45
#